data_AF-U7PXL8-F1
#
_entry.id   AF-U7PXL8-F1
#
_cell.length_a   1.000
_cell.length_b   1.000
_cell.length_c   1.000
_cell.angle_alpha   90.00
_cell.angle_beta   90.00
_cell.angle_gamma   90.00
#
_symmetry.space_group_name_H-M   'P 1'
#
loop_
_entity.id
_entity.type
_entity.pdbx_description
1 polymer ?
#
loop_
_entity_poly.entity_id
_entity_poly.type
_entity_poly.pdbx_seq_one_letter_code
_entity_poly.pdbx_strand_id
1 'polypeptide(L)'
;MKQHTSKFPTWEALFTLTSRQLRSLGVEPARDRRYLLRWLNLFREGRFGIGGDFQFVRNGVAELRVYELVDPENPINVKKMVANVPVPPEAPAAAEATEGGGEGEGEGEGEGPAAAEPVAVDPGYDLNARPVLVRGYKVVGARAIAGPYALPRPQQEGSAVKLTEGMWEHKRGRKIDGGERRQAEVRFKRRVAERRAAREALLHASGL
;
A
#
# COMPACT_ATOMS: atom_id res chain seq x y z
N MET A 1 -13.36 3.93 0.25
CA MET A 1 -13.90 3.29 1.47
C MET A 1 -13.44 3.96 2.78
N LYS A 2 -12.23 4.54 2.83
CA LYS A 2 -11.67 5.23 4.01
C LYS A 2 -12.55 6.37 4.59
N GLN A 3 -13.34 7.03 3.75
CA GLN A 3 -14.28 8.09 4.17
C GLN A 3 -15.34 7.64 5.18
N HIS A 4 -15.53 6.33 5.38
CA HIS A 4 -16.48 5.78 6.35
C HIS A 4 -15.83 5.29 7.64
N THR A 5 -14.51 5.40 7.81
CA THR A 5 -13.79 4.87 8.97
C THR A 5 -14.31 5.46 10.30
N SER A 6 -14.59 6.77 10.35
CA SER A 6 -15.11 7.45 11.55
C SER A 6 -16.50 6.96 12.00
N LYS A 7 -17.21 6.18 11.17
CA LYS A 7 -18.53 5.64 11.48
C LYS A 7 -18.47 4.34 12.30
N PHE A 8 -17.28 3.75 12.42
CA PHE A 8 -17.05 2.50 13.11
C PHE A 8 -16.18 2.76 14.34
N PRO A 9 -16.76 2.86 15.55
CA PRO A 9 -16.00 3.16 16.75
C PRO A 9 -15.12 1.98 17.19
N THR A 10 -15.54 0.75 16.92
CA THR A 10 -14.84 -0.47 17.34
C THR A 10 -14.74 -1.48 16.20
N TRP A 11 -13.77 -2.39 16.32
CA TRP A 11 -13.61 -3.51 15.39
C TRP A 11 -14.83 -4.45 15.41
N GLU A 12 -15.41 -4.68 16.58
CA GLU A 12 -16.61 -5.51 16.74
C GLU A 12 -17.83 -4.91 16.03
N ALA A 13 -17.98 -3.58 16.07
CA ALA A 13 -19.06 -2.90 15.36
C ALA A 13 -18.98 -3.16 13.85
N LEU A 14 -17.78 -3.18 13.28
CA LEU A 14 -17.57 -3.44 11.86
C LEU A 14 -18.16 -4.78 11.42
N PHE A 15 -18.04 -5.83 12.23
CA PHE A 15 -18.54 -7.17 11.91
C PHE A 15 -20.00 -7.40 12.35
N THR A 16 -20.51 -6.64 13.30
CA THR A 16 -21.87 -6.86 13.86
C THR A 16 -22.95 -6.10 13.12
N LEU A 17 -22.63 -4.93 12.54
CA LEU A 17 -23.61 -4.05 11.91
C LEU A 17 -24.28 -4.68 10.67
N THR A 18 -25.61 -4.58 10.63
CA THR A 18 -26.44 -5.04 9.52
C THR A 18 -26.48 -4.02 8.37
N SER A 19 -26.88 -4.45 7.17
CA SER A 19 -27.06 -3.56 6.00
C SER A 19 -27.98 -2.37 6.27
N ARG A 20 -29.05 -2.54 7.07
CA ARG A 20 -29.95 -1.44 7.44
C ARG A 20 -29.25 -0.44 8.36
N GLN A 21 -28.51 -0.91 9.36
CA GLN A 21 -27.74 -0.05 10.27
C GLN A 21 -26.61 0.69 9.53
N LEU A 22 -25.88 0.01 8.64
CA LEU A 22 -24.86 0.65 7.79
C LEU A 22 -25.46 1.77 6.92
N ARG A 23 -26.68 1.60 6.41
CA ARG A 23 -27.41 2.67 5.70
C ARG A 23 -27.69 3.84 6.64
N SER A 24 -28.20 3.59 7.84
CA SER A 24 -28.50 4.64 8.82
C SER A 24 -27.25 5.43 9.27
N LEU A 25 -26.09 4.77 9.35
CA LEU A 25 -24.79 5.43 9.59
C LEU A 25 -24.27 6.21 8.37
N GLY A 26 -24.97 6.15 7.24
CA GLY A 26 -24.63 6.86 6.01
C GLY A 26 -23.53 6.18 5.19
N VAL A 27 -23.30 4.87 5.33
CA VAL A 27 -22.45 4.12 4.42
C VAL A 27 -23.19 4.01 3.08
N GLU A 28 -23.00 5.04 2.26
CA GLU A 28 -23.61 5.25 0.95
C GLU A 28 -22.50 5.68 -0.04
N PRO A 29 -22.61 5.34 -1.34
CA PRO A 29 -23.76 4.70 -1.99
C PRO A 29 -23.94 3.22 -1.63
N ALA A 30 -25.12 2.66 -1.93
CA ALA A 30 -25.45 1.25 -1.67
C ALA A 30 -24.42 0.26 -2.24
N ARG A 31 -23.69 0.64 -3.29
CA ARG A 31 -22.57 -0.12 -3.85
C ARG A 31 -21.45 -0.30 -2.84
N ASP A 32 -21.05 0.78 -2.17
CA ASP A 32 -19.96 0.80 -1.20
C ASP A 32 -20.36 -0.05 0.02
N ARG A 33 -21.61 0.08 0.48
CA ARG A 33 -22.16 -0.77 1.54
C ARG A 33 -22.12 -2.27 1.19
N ARG A 34 -22.59 -2.65 -0.01
CA ARG A 34 -22.55 -4.05 -0.47
C ARG A 34 -21.11 -4.55 -0.63
N TYR A 35 -20.22 -3.69 -1.11
CA TYR A 35 -18.81 -3.98 -1.26
C TYR A 35 -18.13 -4.25 0.09
N LEU A 36 -18.41 -3.43 1.12
CA LEU A 36 -17.96 -3.65 2.49
C LEU A 36 -18.44 -4.99 3.04
N LEU A 37 -19.75 -5.26 2.99
CA LEU A 37 -20.33 -6.50 3.49
C LEU A 37 -19.72 -7.75 2.82
N ARG A 38 -19.44 -7.68 1.51
CA ARG A 38 -18.72 -8.75 0.81
C ARG A 38 -17.31 -8.95 1.38
N TRP A 39 -16.57 -7.88 1.62
CA TRP A 39 -15.23 -7.97 2.21
C TRP A 39 -15.24 -8.53 3.63
N LEU A 40 -16.22 -8.15 4.45
CA LEU A 40 -16.36 -8.68 5.80
C LEU A 40 -16.67 -10.18 5.79
N ASN A 41 -17.51 -10.65 4.87
CA ASN A 41 -17.75 -12.09 4.71
C ASN A 41 -16.49 -12.83 4.24
N LEU A 42 -15.76 -12.29 3.27
CA LEU A 42 -14.48 -12.87 2.83
C LEU A 42 -13.46 -12.96 3.98
N PHE A 43 -13.41 -11.93 4.83
CA PHE A 43 -12.56 -11.92 6.01
C PHE A 43 -12.93 -13.03 7.00
N ARG A 44 -14.22 -13.24 7.26
CA ARG A 44 -14.71 -14.34 8.12
C ARG A 44 -14.39 -15.72 7.58
N GLU A 45 -14.41 -15.87 6.25
CA GLU A 45 -14.03 -17.11 5.57
C GLU A 45 -12.51 -17.36 5.55
N GLY A 46 -11.68 -16.45 6.10
CA GLY A 46 -10.22 -16.53 6.03
C GLY A 46 -9.67 -16.27 4.61
N ARG A 47 -10.50 -15.70 3.72
CA ARG A 47 -10.14 -15.42 2.34
C ARG A 47 -9.52 -14.02 2.24
N PHE A 48 -8.31 -13.93 2.72
CA PHE A 48 -7.55 -12.69 2.69
C PHE A 48 -6.95 -12.42 1.31
N GLY A 49 -6.65 -11.15 1.04
CA GLY A 49 -5.90 -10.75 -0.14
C GLY A 49 -4.39 -10.94 0.04
N ILE A 50 -3.62 -10.22 -0.78
CA ILE A 50 -2.16 -10.25 -0.70
C ILE A 50 -1.65 -9.86 0.70
N GLY A 51 -0.80 -10.70 1.30
CA GLY A 51 -0.21 -10.43 2.61
C GLY A 51 -1.15 -10.63 3.81
N GLY A 52 -2.32 -11.24 3.60
CA GLY A 52 -3.20 -11.62 4.71
C GLY A 52 -2.67 -12.77 5.56
N ASP A 53 -1.63 -13.46 5.10
CA ASP A 53 -0.90 -14.52 5.78
C ASP A 53 0.37 -14.01 6.49
N PHE A 54 0.64 -12.71 6.46
CA PHE A 54 1.78 -12.12 7.18
C PHE A 54 1.53 -12.13 8.69
N GLN A 55 2.52 -12.58 9.45
CA GLN A 55 2.47 -12.59 10.91
C GLN A 55 3.35 -11.48 11.49
N PHE A 56 4.49 -11.20 10.86
CA PHE A 56 5.42 -10.16 11.26
C PHE A 56 5.20 -8.90 10.40
N VAL A 57 4.32 -8.04 10.90
CA VAL A 57 4.02 -6.73 10.32
C VAL A 57 4.28 -5.66 11.37
N ARG A 58 5.06 -4.65 11.04
CA ARG A 58 5.35 -3.54 11.95
C ARG A 58 5.10 -2.21 11.26
N ASN A 59 4.34 -1.31 11.90
CA ASN A 59 3.98 0.00 11.34
C ASN A 59 3.40 -0.08 9.91
N GLY A 60 2.67 -1.16 9.62
CA GLY A 60 2.13 -1.42 8.27
C GLY A 60 3.17 -1.85 7.23
N VAL A 61 4.38 -2.24 7.64
CA VAL A 61 5.43 -2.77 6.76
C VAL A 61 5.72 -4.21 7.14
N ALA A 62 5.69 -5.10 6.15
CA ALA A 62 6.10 -6.49 6.28
C ALA A 62 7.39 -6.71 5.48
N GLU A 63 8.34 -7.45 6.05
CA GLU A 63 9.55 -7.81 5.31
C GLU A 63 9.52 -9.26 4.86
N LEU A 64 9.93 -9.44 3.61
CA LEU A 64 10.00 -10.72 2.95
C LEU A 64 11.47 -11.03 2.63
N ARG A 65 11.92 -12.23 2.97
CA ARG A 65 13.24 -12.74 2.63
C ARG A 65 13.13 -14.06 1.87
N VAL A 66 14.18 -14.37 1.12
CA VAL A 66 14.32 -15.68 0.49
C VAL A 66 14.71 -16.68 1.57
N TYR A 67 13.95 -17.76 1.67
CA TYR A 67 14.20 -18.87 2.57
C TYR A 67 14.52 -20.12 1.74
N GLU A 68 15.64 -20.75 2.02
CA GLU A 68 16.07 -21.98 1.35
C GLU A 68 15.63 -23.17 2.20
N LEU A 69 14.68 -23.94 1.68
CA LEU A 69 14.25 -25.19 2.28
C LEU A 69 15.02 -26.34 1.63
N VAL A 70 15.86 -27.02 2.41
CA VAL A 70 16.55 -28.22 1.98
C VAL A 70 15.63 -29.42 2.22
N ASP A 71 15.38 -30.21 1.18
CA ASP A 71 14.57 -31.42 1.33
C ASP A 71 15.33 -32.43 2.22
N PRO A 72 14.72 -32.95 3.31
CA PRO A 72 15.42 -33.81 4.26
C PRO A 72 15.81 -35.17 3.66
N GLU A 73 15.10 -35.62 2.64
CA GLU A 73 15.37 -36.89 1.95
C GLU A 73 16.46 -36.78 0.89
N ASN A 74 16.63 -35.60 0.29
CA ASN A 74 17.62 -35.36 -0.75
C ASN A 74 18.23 -33.96 -0.60
N PRO A 75 19.38 -33.82 0.08
CA PRO A 75 19.97 -32.52 0.40
C PRO A 75 20.46 -31.74 -0.83
N ILE A 76 20.49 -32.36 -2.01
CA ILE A 76 20.80 -31.69 -3.28
C ILE A 76 19.62 -30.81 -3.73
N ASN A 77 18.39 -31.17 -3.35
CA ASN A 77 17.20 -30.43 -3.71
C ASN A 77 16.96 -29.27 -2.74
N VAL A 78 17.34 -28.07 -3.16
CA VAL A 78 17.11 -26.82 -2.42
C VAL A 78 15.96 -26.06 -3.07
N LYS A 79 14.87 -25.89 -2.34
CA LYS A 79 13.71 -25.11 -2.77
C LYS A 79 13.75 -23.71 -2.19
N LYS A 80 13.84 -22.71 -3.06
CA LYS A 80 13.75 -21.30 -2.68
C LYS A 80 12.29 -20.89 -2.53
N MET A 81 11.94 -20.40 -1.35
CA MET A 81 10.61 -19.88 -1.04
C MET A 81 10.72 -18.46 -0.47
N VAL A 82 9.60 -17.77 -0.41
CA VAL A 82 9.52 -16.43 0.19
C VAL A 82 8.91 -16.59 1.57
N ALA A 83 9.55 -16.00 2.57
CA ALA A 83 9.09 -16.03 3.94
C ALA A 83 9.00 -14.61 4.52
N ASN A 84 7.95 -14.36 5.29
CA ASN A 84 7.84 -13.18 6.13
C ASN A 84 8.67 -13.41 7.40
N VAL A 85 9.56 -12.46 7.69
CA VAL A 85 10.54 -12.56 8.78
C VAL A 85 10.31 -11.47 9.81
N PRO A 86 10.55 -11.74 11.11
CA PRO A 86 10.58 -10.67 12.10
C PRO A 86 11.85 -9.84 11.92
N VAL A 87 11.72 -8.53 12.01
CA VAL A 87 12.79 -7.57 11.77
C VAL A 87 12.90 -6.68 13.00
N PRO A 88 14.12 -6.48 13.53
CA PRO A 88 14.33 -5.56 14.63
C PRO A 88 13.87 -4.14 14.25
N PRO A 89 13.55 -3.28 15.23
CA PRO A 89 13.38 -1.86 14.94
C PRO A 89 14.59 -1.39 14.16
N GLU A 90 14.37 -0.79 13.00
CA GLU A 90 15.39 0.10 12.46
C GLU A 90 15.61 1.15 13.53
N ALA A 91 16.81 1.16 14.12
CA ALA A 91 17.22 2.25 14.99
C ALA A 91 16.90 3.54 14.23
N PRO A 92 16.30 4.55 14.89
CA PRO A 92 16.04 5.82 14.22
C PRO A 92 17.35 6.22 13.57
N ALA A 93 17.35 6.28 12.23
CA ALA A 93 18.53 6.60 11.45
C ALA A 93 19.17 7.79 12.16
N ALA A 94 20.36 7.55 12.73
CA ALA A 94 21.05 8.53 13.53
C ALA A 94 20.94 9.87 12.80
N ALA A 95 20.28 10.82 13.49
CA ALA A 95 19.99 12.17 13.05
C ALA A 95 20.82 12.53 11.81
N GLU A 96 20.18 12.69 10.66
CA GLU A 96 20.87 13.19 9.47
C GLU A 96 21.73 14.37 9.93
N ALA A 97 23.04 14.13 9.96
CA ALA A 97 24.02 15.09 10.38
C ALA A 97 23.87 16.24 9.38
N THR A 98 23.13 17.25 9.81
CA THR A 98 23.03 18.53 9.11
C THR A 98 24.34 19.25 9.40
N GLU A 99 25.43 18.72 8.86
CA GLU A 99 26.74 19.35 8.82
C GLU A 99 26.87 19.99 7.44
N GLY A 100 26.39 21.22 7.33
CA GLY A 100 26.37 21.98 6.09
C GLY A 100 25.91 23.40 6.38
N GLY A 101 26.85 24.23 6.85
CA GLY A 101 26.64 25.63 7.19
C GLY A 101 25.99 26.45 6.07
N GLY A 102 25.12 27.37 6.48
CA GLY A 102 24.47 28.34 5.62
C GLY A 102 23.67 29.32 6.47
N GLU A 103 24.30 30.44 6.79
CA GLU A 103 23.71 31.59 7.48
C GLU A 103 22.47 32.09 6.71
N GLY A 104 21.34 32.18 7.39
CA GLY A 104 20.08 32.61 6.82
C GLY A 104 19.09 32.94 7.92
N GLU A 105 19.11 34.21 8.34
CA GLU A 105 18.16 34.81 9.28
C GLU A 105 16.74 34.69 8.71
N GLY A 106 15.85 34.05 9.47
CA GLY A 106 14.47 33.84 9.08
C GLY A 106 13.62 33.46 10.28
N GLU A 107 13.08 34.47 10.95
CA GLU A 107 12.10 34.34 12.02
C GLU A 107 10.81 33.72 11.44
N GLY A 108 10.56 32.45 11.78
CA GLY A 108 9.34 31.74 11.42
C GLY A 108 8.98 30.81 12.57
N GLU A 109 7.86 31.11 13.22
CA GLU A 109 7.30 30.34 14.34
C GLU A 109 7.12 28.87 13.94
N GLY A 110 8.00 28.03 14.50
CA GLY A 110 8.12 26.62 14.16
C GLY A 110 7.14 25.75 14.92
N GLU A 111 6.31 25.03 14.18
CA GLU A 111 5.69 23.80 14.67
C GLU A 111 6.72 22.67 14.51
N GLY A 112 7.54 22.50 15.55
CA GLY A 112 8.62 21.52 15.59
C GLY A 112 8.12 20.10 15.31
N PRO A 113 8.95 19.21 14.72
CA PRO A 113 8.54 17.85 14.45
C PRO A 113 8.27 17.16 15.79
N ALA A 114 7.00 16.85 16.04
CA ALA A 114 6.58 16.10 17.22
C ALA A 114 7.50 14.87 17.36
N ALA A 115 8.25 14.85 18.47
CA ALA A 115 9.14 13.76 18.83
C ALA A 115 8.41 12.44 18.59
N ALA A 116 8.97 11.61 17.71
CA ALA A 116 8.40 10.31 17.37
C ALA A 116 8.22 9.51 18.65
N GLU A 117 6.97 9.36 19.10
CA GLU A 117 6.62 8.59 20.28
C GLU A 117 7.24 7.19 20.18
N PRO A 118 7.75 6.63 21.29
CA PRO A 118 8.31 5.29 21.29
C PRO A 118 7.26 4.32 20.76
N VAL A 119 7.50 3.81 19.56
CA VAL A 119 6.60 2.86 18.88
C VAL A 119 6.43 1.67 19.82
N ALA A 120 5.24 1.56 20.43
CA ALA A 120 4.89 0.45 21.30
C ALA A 120 5.16 -0.86 20.55
N VAL A 121 6.12 -1.63 21.05
CA VAL A 121 6.43 -2.95 20.51
C VAL A 121 5.20 -3.82 20.79
N ASP A 122 4.60 -4.38 19.73
CA ASP A 122 3.49 -5.31 19.87
C ASP A 122 3.95 -6.48 20.79
N PRO A 123 3.26 -6.78 21.90
CA PRO A 123 3.70 -7.80 22.86
C PRO A 123 3.86 -9.20 22.25
N GLY A 124 3.29 -9.45 21.05
CA GLY A 124 3.48 -10.69 20.30
C GLY A 124 4.68 -10.72 19.35
N TYR A 125 5.47 -9.65 19.24
CA TYR A 125 6.55 -9.55 18.25
C TYR A 125 7.83 -10.24 18.72
N ASP A 126 7.95 -11.54 18.43
CA ASP A 126 9.17 -12.31 18.71
C ASP A 126 10.17 -12.21 17.55
N LEU A 127 11.33 -11.60 17.82
CA LEU A 127 12.44 -11.48 16.86
C LEU A 127 13.09 -12.82 16.52
N ASN A 128 12.88 -13.86 17.34
CA ASN A 128 13.43 -15.19 17.14
C ASN A 128 12.40 -16.16 16.55
N ALA A 129 11.21 -15.68 16.20
CA ALA A 129 10.16 -16.51 15.64
C ALA A 129 10.59 -17.09 14.28
N ARG A 130 10.10 -18.30 14.00
CA ARG A 130 10.39 -18.97 12.73
C ARG A 130 9.80 -18.18 11.55
N PRO A 131 10.53 -18.06 10.42
CA PRO A 131 9.99 -17.43 9.22
C PRO A 131 8.70 -18.11 8.77
N VAL A 132 7.70 -17.32 8.38
CA VAL A 132 6.39 -17.83 7.92
C VAL A 132 6.37 -17.78 6.40
N LEU A 133 6.13 -18.94 5.77
CA LEU A 133 6.03 -19.02 4.32
C LEU A 133 4.82 -18.23 3.82
N VAL A 134 5.05 -17.36 2.84
CA VAL A 134 4.00 -16.49 2.28
C VAL A 134 3.51 -16.97 0.92
N ARG A 135 2.24 -16.75 0.65
CA ARG A 135 1.57 -17.09 -0.60
C ARG A 135 1.59 -15.89 -1.56
N GLY A 136 1.62 -16.18 -2.86
CA GLY A 136 1.55 -15.14 -3.91
C GLY A 136 2.87 -14.43 -4.25
N TYR A 137 3.96 -14.79 -3.58
CA TYR A 137 5.31 -14.32 -3.89
C TYR A 137 6.17 -15.47 -4.41
N LYS A 138 7.08 -15.17 -5.34
CA LYS A 138 8.03 -16.14 -5.90
C LYS A 138 9.45 -15.56 -5.92
N VAL A 139 10.43 -16.44 -5.81
CA VAL A 139 11.84 -16.07 -5.98
C VAL A 139 12.18 -16.07 -7.46
N VAL A 140 12.86 -15.03 -7.94
CA VAL A 140 13.34 -14.87 -9.31
C VAL A 140 14.86 -14.74 -9.27
N GLY A 141 15.56 -15.61 -9.99
CA GLY A 141 17.02 -15.65 -9.98
C GLY A 141 17.59 -16.11 -8.63
N ALA A 142 18.70 -15.51 -8.21
CA ALA A 142 19.40 -15.95 -7.01
C ALA A 142 18.70 -15.55 -5.70
N ARG A 143 18.30 -14.27 -5.59
CA ARG A 143 17.79 -13.65 -4.35
C ARG A 143 16.65 -12.63 -4.56
N ALA A 144 16.22 -12.35 -5.79
CA ALA A 144 15.17 -11.35 -6.02
C ALA A 144 13.79 -11.95 -5.72
N ILE A 145 12.90 -11.15 -5.14
CA ILE A 145 11.52 -11.56 -4.83
C ILE A 145 10.59 -10.83 -5.80
N ALA A 146 9.74 -11.57 -6.48
CA ALA A 146 8.71 -11.03 -7.35
C ALA A 146 7.32 -11.30 -6.75
N GLY A 147 6.54 -10.24 -6.63
CA GLY A 147 5.14 -10.31 -6.21
C GLY A 147 4.51 -8.93 -6.17
N PRO A 148 3.17 -8.85 -6.03
CA PRO A 148 2.48 -7.58 -5.93
C PRO A 148 2.93 -6.82 -4.67
N TYR A 149 3.19 -5.52 -4.82
CA TYR A 149 3.64 -4.61 -3.76
C TYR A 149 4.97 -4.96 -3.08
N ALA A 150 5.73 -5.96 -3.58
CA ALA A 150 7.08 -6.24 -3.11
C ALA A 150 8.06 -5.24 -3.70
N LEU A 151 8.56 -4.32 -2.87
CA LEU A 151 9.59 -3.36 -3.25
C LEU A 151 10.95 -3.86 -2.73
N PRO A 152 11.99 -3.95 -3.58
CA PRO A 152 13.31 -4.35 -3.13
C PRO A 152 13.88 -3.29 -2.19
N ARG A 153 14.66 -3.73 -1.19
CA ARG A 153 15.34 -2.82 -0.27
C ARG A 153 16.76 -2.51 -0.78
N PRO A 154 17.20 -1.24 -0.88
CA PRO A 154 18.49 -0.90 -1.48
C PRO A 154 19.72 -1.30 -0.65
N GLN A 155 19.56 -1.50 0.68
CA GLN A 155 20.68 -1.78 1.60
C GLN A 155 20.57 -3.14 2.31
N GLN A 156 19.43 -3.82 2.21
CA GLN A 156 19.16 -5.06 2.94
C GLN A 156 18.66 -6.14 1.99
N GLU A 157 18.99 -7.40 2.28
CA GLU A 157 18.45 -8.53 1.51
C GLU A 157 16.94 -8.68 1.76
N GLY A 158 16.19 -8.82 0.67
CA GLY A 158 14.75 -9.07 0.70
C GLY A 158 13.91 -7.99 0.02
N SER A 159 12.63 -7.97 0.34
CA SER A 159 11.66 -7.00 -0.17
C SER A 159 10.70 -6.58 0.92
N ALA A 160 10.37 -5.30 0.96
CA ALA A 160 9.38 -4.75 1.88
C ALA A 160 8.02 -4.65 1.17
N VAL A 161 6.96 -4.99 1.90
CA VAL A 161 5.58 -4.79 1.49
C VAL A 161 4.96 -3.77 2.43
N LYS A 162 4.79 -2.54 1.95
CA LYS A 162 4.14 -1.45 2.69
C LYS A 162 2.64 -1.45 2.43
N LEU A 163 1.85 -1.41 3.51
CA LEU A 163 0.40 -1.28 3.45
C LEU A 163 0.04 -0.03 2.65
N THR A 164 -0.55 -0.26 1.47
CA THR A 164 -0.95 0.78 0.53
C THR A 164 -2.47 0.76 0.38
N GLU A 165 -3.09 1.91 0.15
CA GLU A 165 -4.52 1.96 -0.12
C GLU A 165 -4.87 1.15 -1.38
N GLY A 166 -5.97 0.41 -1.30
CA GLY A 166 -6.48 -0.37 -2.43
C GLY A 166 -5.72 -1.66 -2.73
N MET A 167 -4.83 -2.13 -1.84
CA MET A 167 -4.11 -3.41 -2.01
C MET A 167 -5.03 -4.59 -2.29
N TRP A 168 -6.18 -4.65 -1.61
CA TRP A 168 -7.18 -5.69 -1.82
C TRP A 168 -8.37 -5.17 -2.65
N GLU A 169 -8.32 -3.97 -3.20
CA GLU A 169 -9.48 -3.42 -3.90
C GLU A 169 -9.69 -4.07 -5.27
N HIS A 170 -10.90 -4.56 -5.52
CA HIS A 170 -11.35 -4.90 -6.87
C HIS A 170 -11.61 -3.62 -7.65
N LYS A 171 -10.58 -3.14 -8.36
CA LYS A 171 -10.64 -1.94 -9.19
C LYS A 171 -11.80 -2.00 -10.18
N ARG A 172 -12.61 -0.94 -10.19
CA ARG A 172 -13.69 -0.78 -11.15
C ARG A 172 -13.12 -0.42 -12.51
N GLY A 173 -13.58 -1.11 -13.55
CA GLY A 173 -13.31 -0.69 -14.92
C GLY A 173 -13.79 0.76 -15.13
N ARG A 174 -12.92 1.60 -15.69
CA ARG A 174 -13.27 2.95 -16.15
C ARG A 174 -13.20 2.99 -17.66
N LYS A 175 -14.00 3.87 -18.26
CA LYS A 175 -13.96 4.07 -19.72
C LYS A 175 -12.72 4.89 -20.08
N ILE A 176 -11.90 4.40 -21.01
CA ILE A 176 -10.78 5.14 -21.58
C ILE A 176 -11.31 5.97 -22.76
N ASP A 177 -10.98 7.27 -22.83
CA ASP A 177 -11.41 8.20 -23.89
C ASP A 177 -12.94 8.16 -24.19
N GLY A 178 -13.80 8.08 -23.17
CA GLY A 178 -15.27 8.01 -23.35
C GLY A 178 -15.81 6.62 -23.72
N GLY A 179 -14.93 5.62 -23.84
CA GLY A 179 -15.25 4.27 -24.29
C GLY A 179 -15.31 4.17 -25.82
N GLU A 180 -15.44 2.96 -26.33
CA GLU A 180 -15.30 2.65 -27.76
C GLU A 180 -16.14 3.54 -28.68
N ARG A 181 -17.43 3.76 -28.35
CA ARG A 181 -18.35 4.54 -29.19
C ARG A 181 -18.00 6.02 -29.32
N ARG A 182 -17.41 6.61 -28.28
CA ARG A 182 -17.12 8.07 -28.23
C ARG A 182 -15.65 8.38 -28.39
N GLN A 183 -14.78 7.39 -28.53
CA GLN A 183 -13.33 7.57 -28.56
C GLN A 183 -12.89 8.54 -29.67
N ALA A 184 -13.44 8.39 -30.88
CA ALA A 184 -13.13 9.27 -32.01
C ALA A 184 -13.59 10.72 -31.74
N GLU A 185 -14.81 10.89 -31.24
CA GLU A 185 -15.38 12.20 -30.89
C GLU A 185 -14.59 12.89 -29.78
N VAL A 186 -14.29 12.18 -28.69
CA VAL A 186 -13.53 12.71 -27.55
C VAL A 186 -12.12 13.11 -27.98
N ARG A 187 -11.44 12.27 -28.78
CA ARG A 187 -10.11 12.60 -29.31
C ARG A 187 -10.15 13.76 -30.30
N PHE A 188 -11.19 13.85 -31.13
CA PHE A 188 -11.35 14.97 -32.04
C PHE A 188 -11.57 16.28 -31.26
N LYS A 189 -12.51 16.31 -30.31
CA LYS A 189 -12.75 17.46 -29.44
C LYS A 189 -11.51 17.88 -28.67
N ARG A 190 -10.76 16.91 -28.12
CA ARG A 190 -9.47 17.17 -27.44
C ARG A 190 -8.47 17.83 -28.39
N ARG A 191 -8.26 17.28 -29.60
CA ARG A 191 -7.35 17.87 -30.60
C ARG A 191 -7.75 19.28 -31.03
N VAL A 192 -9.05 19.54 -31.21
CA VAL A 192 -9.55 20.88 -31.58
C VAL A 192 -9.30 21.87 -30.44
N ALA A 193 -9.56 21.47 -29.18
CA ALA A 193 -9.29 22.30 -28.01
C ALA A 193 -7.79 22.59 -27.83
N GLU A 194 -6.92 21.57 -27.97
CA GLU A 194 -5.47 21.73 -27.92
C GLU A 194 -4.95 22.68 -29.01
N ARG A 195 -5.44 22.56 -30.25
CA ARG A 195 -5.08 23.50 -31.33
C ARG A 195 -5.52 24.93 -31.04
N ARG A 196 -6.73 25.11 -30.50
CA ARG A 196 -7.24 26.43 -30.12
C ARG A 196 -6.40 27.04 -28.99
N ALA A 197 -6.12 26.27 -27.94
CA ALA A 197 -5.29 26.71 -26.82
C ALA A 197 -3.85 27.03 -27.24
N ALA A 198 -3.24 26.23 -28.13
CA ALA A 198 -1.90 26.50 -28.65
C ALA A 198 -1.86 27.79 -29.48
N ARG A 199 -2.91 28.06 -30.27
CA ARG A 199 -3.04 29.31 -31.02
C ARG A 199 -3.21 30.50 -30.09
N GLU A 200 -4.06 30.39 -29.08
CA GLU A 200 -4.29 31.45 -28.08
C GLU A 200 -3.01 31.70 -27.25
N ALA A 201 -2.28 30.65 -26.85
CA ALA A 201 -1.00 30.76 -26.16
C ALA A 201 0.08 31.41 -27.03
N LEU A 202 0.14 31.08 -28.32
CA LEU A 202 1.03 31.76 -29.27
C LEU A 202 0.68 33.24 -29.43
N LEU A 203 -0.61 33.57 -29.52
CA LEU A 203 -1.08 34.96 -29.61
C LEU A 203 -0.70 35.74 -28.34
N HIS A 204 -0.94 35.17 -27.16
CA HIS A 204 -0.56 35.75 -25.88
C HIS A 204 0.96 35.89 -25.73
N ALA A 205 1.74 34.90 -26.20
CA ALA A 205 3.20 34.99 -26.23
C ALA A 205 3.71 36.04 -27.24
N SER A 206 2.95 36.30 -28.31
CA SER A 206 3.28 37.31 -29.32
C SER A 206 2.82 38.74 -28.98
N GLY A 207 2.16 38.95 -27.83
CA GLY A 207 1.92 40.29 -27.28
C GLY A 207 0.83 41.12 -27.97
N LEU A 208 -0.21 40.48 -28.53
CA LEU A 208 -1.47 41.13 -28.93
C LEU A 208 -2.55 40.96 -27.85
#